data_AF-A0A0L7KAC9-F1
#
_entry.id   AF-A0A0L7KAC9-F1
#
_cell.length_a   1.000
_cell.length_b   1.000
_cell.length_c   1.000
_cell.angle_alpha   90.00
_cell.angle_beta   90.00
_cell.angle_gamma   90.00
#
_symmetry.space_group_name_H-M   'P 1'
#
loop_
_entity.id
_entity.type
_entity.pdbx_description
1 polymer ?
#
loop_
_entity_poly.entity_id
_entity_poly.type
_entity_poly.pdbx_seq_one_letter_code
_entity_poly.pdbx_strand_id
1 'polypeptide(L)'
;MFSTRSEYDRGVNTFSPEGRLFQVEYALGAIKLGSTAVGICVNDGVILASERRISSTLIEKDSVEKLLSIDDHIGCAMSGLMADARTLIDYARVECNHYKFIYNENINIKSCVELISELALDFSNLSDSKRKKIMSRPFGVALLIGGVDKNGPCLWYTEPSGTNTRFSAASIGSAQEGAELLLQENYKKDMTFEQAEILALTVLRQVMEDKLSTSNVEICAIKKSDQTFYKYNTDDISRIIDVLPSPVYPTIDMTA
;
A
#
# COMPACT_ATOMS: atom_id res chain seq x y z
N MET A 1 9.56 16.91 13.77
CA MET A 1 9.75 18.26 14.32
C MET A 1 8.57 19.13 13.86
N PHE A 2 7.44 19.05 14.55
CA PHE A 2 6.29 19.95 14.33
C PHE A 2 6.24 20.87 15.54
N SER A 3 7.11 21.87 15.59
CA SER A 3 7.16 22.83 16.70
C SER A 3 6.19 23.97 16.44
N THR A 4 5.34 24.22 17.43
CA THR A 4 4.25 25.20 17.55
C THR A 4 2.93 24.80 16.88
N ARG A 5 1.94 24.43 17.73
CA ARG A 5 0.52 24.37 17.34
C ARG A 5 0.10 25.77 16.91
N SER A 6 0.04 25.98 15.60
CA SER A 6 -0.36 27.24 15.00
C SER A 6 -1.87 27.26 14.84
N GLU A 7 -2.53 28.42 14.88
CA GLU A 7 -4.00 28.50 14.72
C GLU A 7 -4.50 27.86 13.41
N TYR A 8 -3.62 27.72 12.42
CA TYR A 8 -3.90 27.08 11.13
C TYR A 8 -4.05 25.54 11.21
N ASP A 9 -3.71 24.88 12.33
CA ASP A 9 -3.83 23.42 12.47
C ASP A 9 -5.23 22.94 12.91
N ARG A 10 -6.09 23.86 13.37
CA ARG A 10 -7.40 23.53 13.95
C ARG A 10 -8.47 23.26 12.90
N GLY A 11 -8.39 23.92 11.75
CA GLY A 11 -9.35 23.77 10.66
C GLY A 11 -8.87 22.78 9.62
N VAL A 12 -9.78 21.93 9.13
CA VAL A 12 -9.46 20.93 8.10
C VAL A 12 -9.14 21.55 6.73
N ASN A 13 -9.74 22.71 6.45
CA ASN A 13 -9.55 23.45 5.20
C ASN A 13 -8.80 24.77 5.41
N THR A 14 -8.01 24.86 6.49
CA THR A 14 -7.25 26.09 6.78
C THR A 14 -5.84 25.95 6.21
N PHE A 15 -5.49 26.84 5.29
CA PHE A 15 -4.14 26.90 4.74
C PHE A 15 -3.20 27.61 5.72
N SER A 16 -1.98 27.09 5.85
CA SER A 16 -0.88 27.81 6.51
C SER A 16 -0.38 28.98 5.63
N PRO A 17 0.39 29.93 6.18
CA PRO A 17 1.05 30.99 5.41
C PRO A 17 1.93 30.47 4.26
N GLU A 18 2.46 29.25 4.39
CA GLU A 18 3.24 28.54 3.37
C GLU A 18 2.38 27.77 2.35
N GLY A 19 1.04 27.87 2.43
CA GLY A 19 0.12 27.21 1.51
C GLY A 19 -0.12 25.72 1.80
N ARG A 20 0.12 25.26 3.03
CA ARG A 20 0.05 23.85 3.41
C ARG A 20 -1.25 23.52 4.15
N LEU A 21 -1.74 22.29 4.02
CA LEU A 21 -2.89 21.76 4.78
C LEU A 21 -2.40 20.82 5.88
N PHE A 22 -2.29 21.32 7.11
CA PHE A 22 -1.68 20.55 8.22
C PHE A 22 -2.43 19.25 8.55
N GLN A 23 -3.75 19.19 8.40
CA GLN A 23 -4.51 17.96 8.64
C GLN A 23 -4.11 16.82 7.68
N VAL A 24 -3.77 17.15 6.43
CA VAL A 24 -3.24 16.17 5.46
C VAL A 24 -1.84 15.72 5.87
N GLU A 25 -1.00 16.63 6.35
CA GLU A 25 0.35 16.28 6.82
C GLU A 25 0.36 15.43 8.07
N TYR A 26 -0.59 15.65 8.98
CA TYR A 26 -0.78 14.78 10.14
C TYR A 26 -1.25 13.39 9.72
N ALA A 27 -2.12 13.30 8.71
CA ALA A 27 -2.52 12.02 8.14
C ALA A 27 -1.33 11.29 7.48
N LEU A 28 -0.47 12.00 6.75
CA LEU A 28 0.80 11.47 6.23
C LEU A 28 1.74 11.00 7.36
N GLY A 29 1.77 11.74 8.48
CA GLY A 29 2.50 11.32 9.68
C GLY A 29 1.97 10.01 10.28
N ALA A 30 0.65 9.78 10.25
CA ALA A 30 0.04 8.56 10.75
C ALA A 30 0.42 7.32 9.90
N ILE A 31 0.62 7.50 8.59
CA ILE A 31 1.07 6.42 7.69
C ILE A 31 2.44 5.89 8.11
N LYS A 32 3.35 6.78 8.53
CA LYS A 32 4.70 6.41 9.03
C LYS A 32 4.67 5.59 10.32
N LEU A 33 3.53 5.44 10.98
CA LEU A 33 3.37 4.56 12.14
C LEU A 33 2.86 3.16 11.76
N GLY A 34 2.36 2.99 10.54
CA GLY A 34 1.88 1.71 10.03
C GLY A 34 3.01 0.73 9.73
N SER A 35 2.72 -0.57 9.74
CA SER A 35 3.71 -1.59 9.34
C SER A 35 4.02 -1.51 7.85
N THR A 36 5.22 -1.95 7.49
CA THR A 36 5.75 -1.74 6.14
C THR A 36 5.03 -2.63 5.13
N ALA A 37 4.76 -2.08 3.94
CA ALA A 37 4.32 -2.84 2.77
C ALA A 37 5.13 -2.43 1.55
N VAL A 38 5.33 -3.37 0.63
CA VAL A 38 6.07 -3.19 -0.62
C VAL A 38 5.22 -3.70 -1.78
N GLY A 39 5.32 -3.01 -2.91
CA GLY A 39 4.71 -3.42 -4.16
C GLY A 39 5.76 -3.42 -5.27
N ILE A 40 5.74 -4.45 -6.10
CA ILE A 40 6.67 -4.60 -7.23
C ILE A 40 5.88 -4.99 -8.47
N CYS A 41 6.02 -4.20 -9.53
CA CYS A 41 5.45 -4.45 -10.84
C CYS A 41 6.54 -4.95 -11.79
N VAL A 42 6.32 -6.13 -12.38
CA VAL A 42 7.17 -6.70 -13.44
C VAL A 42 6.33 -6.96 -14.69
N ASN A 43 6.96 -7.40 -15.77
CA ASN A 43 6.26 -7.65 -17.04
C ASN A 43 5.19 -8.75 -16.93
N ASP A 44 5.40 -9.70 -16.01
CA ASP A 44 4.55 -10.88 -15.83
C ASP A 44 3.48 -10.71 -14.74
N GLY A 45 3.44 -9.59 -14.04
CA GLY A 45 2.43 -9.34 -13.01
C GLY A 45 2.85 -8.34 -11.94
N VAL A 46 2.08 -8.32 -10.85
CA VAL A 46 2.33 -7.46 -9.68
C VAL A 46 2.36 -8.31 -8.42
N ILE A 47 3.30 -8.00 -7.54
CA ILE A 47 3.45 -8.61 -6.22
C ILE A 47 3.26 -7.51 -5.18
N LEU A 48 2.46 -7.81 -4.17
CA LEU A 48 2.34 -6.99 -2.96
C LEU A 48 2.74 -7.84 -1.77
N ALA A 49 3.59 -7.31 -0.90
CA ALA A 49 3.98 -7.97 0.33
C ALA A 49 3.89 -7.00 1.51
N SER A 50 3.52 -7.49 2.69
CA SER A 50 3.45 -6.64 3.88
C SER A 50 3.88 -7.37 5.14
N GLU A 51 4.52 -6.63 6.04
CA GLU A 51 4.78 -7.01 7.41
C GLU A 51 3.46 -7.00 8.22
N ARG A 52 3.18 -8.12 8.89
CA ARG A 52 2.09 -8.26 9.87
C ARG A 52 2.66 -8.09 11.27
N ARG A 53 2.44 -6.91 11.87
CA ARG A 53 2.82 -6.63 13.27
C ARG A 53 1.78 -7.22 14.22
N ILE A 54 2.17 -8.30 14.89
CA ILE A 54 1.32 -8.99 15.86
C ILE A 54 1.80 -8.60 17.26
N SER A 55 1.01 -7.79 17.96
CA SER A 55 1.36 -7.28 19.29
C SER A 55 1.20 -8.30 20.41
N SER A 56 0.45 -9.38 20.18
CA SER A 56 0.17 -10.40 21.18
C SER A 56 0.04 -11.78 20.54
N THR A 57 0.57 -12.80 21.22
CA THR A 57 0.40 -14.22 20.84
C THR A 57 -1.05 -14.69 20.92
N LEU A 58 -1.93 -13.94 21.58
CA LEU A 58 -3.36 -14.21 21.68
C LEU A 58 -4.14 -13.79 20.43
N ILE A 59 -3.53 -12.99 19.55
CA ILE A 59 -4.18 -12.55 18.31
C ILE A 59 -4.15 -13.69 17.31
N GLU A 60 -5.32 -14.07 16.81
CA GLU A 60 -5.46 -14.94 15.66
C GLU A 60 -4.87 -14.23 14.44
N LYS A 61 -3.74 -14.73 13.95
CA LYS A 61 -2.91 -14.01 12.96
C LYS A 61 -3.71 -13.68 11.70
N ASP A 62 -4.56 -14.60 11.27
CA ASP A 62 -5.34 -14.47 10.04
C ASP A 62 -6.48 -13.45 10.13
N SER A 63 -6.83 -13.00 11.33
CA SER A 63 -7.78 -11.90 11.52
C SER A 63 -7.20 -10.52 11.18
N VAL A 64 -5.87 -10.40 11.13
CA VAL A 64 -5.16 -9.15 10.83
C VAL A 64 -4.66 -9.19 9.39
N GLU A 65 -5.53 -8.81 8.46
CA GLU A 65 -5.22 -8.77 7.04
C GLU A 65 -4.80 -7.38 6.57
N LYS A 66 -3.67 -7.30 5.85
CA LYS A 66 -3.18 -6.06 5.25
C LYS A 66 -3.23 -6.07 3.73
N LEU A 67 -3.32 -7.25 3.13
CA LEU A 67 -3.52 -7.44 1.70
C LEU A 67 -4.95 -7.88 1.43
N LEU A 68 -5.70 -7.07 0.68
CA LEU A 68 -7.10 -7.32 0.32
C LEU A 68 -7.29 -7.22 -1.19
N SER A 69 -8.20 -8.02 -1.73
CA SER A 69 -8.70 -7.87 -3.10
C SER A 69 -9.71 -6.72 -3.18
N ILE A 70 -9.59 -5.89 -4.23
CA ILE A 70 -10.62 -4.91 -4.60
C ILE A 70 -11.57 -5.52 -5.66
N ASP A 71 -11.00 -6.22 -6.63
CA ASP A 71 -11.71 -6.97 -7.65
C ASP A 71 -10.86 -8.21 -8.01
N ASP A 72 -11.35 -9.09 -8.88
CA ASP A 72 -10.64 -10.30 -9.29
C ASP A 72 -9.23 -9.99 -9.78
N HIS A 73 -9.05 -8.90 -10.55
CA HIS A 73 -7.78 -8.49 -11.17
C HIS A 73 -7.04 -7.38 -10.42
N ILE A 74 -7.51 -6.99 -9.22
CA ILE A 74 -6.97 -5.85 -8.45
C ILE A 74 -6.75 -6.22 -6.98
N GLY A 75 -5.52 -6.11 -6.51
CA GLY A 75 -5.13 -6.22 -5.10
C GLY A 75 -4.70 -4.89 -4.49
N CYS A 76 -4.76 -4.82 -3.16
CA CYS A 76 -4.42 -3.63 -2.40
C CYS A 76 -3.64 -3.99 -1.14
N ALA A 77 -2.51 -3.31 -0.91
CA ALA A 77 -1.78 -3.30 0.35
C ALA A 77 -1.98 -1.97 1.06
N MET A 78 -2.15 -2.00 2.38
CA MET A 78 -2.42 -0.80 3.18
C MET A 78 -1.37 -0.55 4.26
N SER A 79 -1.13 0.72 4.58
CA SER A 79 -0.36 1.13 5.76
C SER A 79 -0.90 2.42 6.38
N GLY A 80 -0.91 2.47 7.71
CA GLY A 80 -1.58 3.50 8.51
C GLY A 80 -2.83 2.96 9.21
N LEU A 81 -3.91 3.74 9.24
CA LEU A 81 -5.16 3.38 9.90
C LEU A 81 -5.95 2.35 9.08
N MET A 82 -5.98 1.09 9.54
CA MET A 82 -6.63 -0.01 8.81
C MET A 82 -8.15 0.18 8.62
N ALA A 83 -8.83 0.84 9.56
CA ALA A 83 -10.27 1.10 9.45
C ALA A 83 -10.59 2.06 8.28
N ASP A 84 -9.75 3.07 8.10
CA ASP A 84 -9.82 4.02 6.98
C ASP A 84 -9.57 3.29 5.65
N ALA A 85 -8.57 2.40 5.63
CA ALA A 85 -8.27 1.55 4.47
C ALA A 85 -9.47 0.71 4.02
N ARG A 86 -10.15 0.05 4.96
CA ARG A 86 -11.32 -0.79 4.68
C ARG A 86 -12.45 0.03 4.06
N THR A 87 -12.66 1.26 4.54
CA THR A 87 -13.68 2.16 3.98
C THR A 87 -13.39 2.48 2.51
N LEU A 88 -12.14 2.81 2.17
CA LEU A 88 -11.72 3.07 0.80
C LEU A 88 -11.83 1.83 -0.11
N ILE A 89 -11.43 0.66 0.40
CA ILE A 89 -11.47 -0.60 -0.35
C ILE A 89 -12.90 -1.07 -0.59
N ASP A 90 -13.78 -0.97 0.40
CA ASP A 90 -15.18 -1.36 0.27
C ASP A 90 -15.94 -0.42 -0.68
N TYR A 91 -15.64 0.87 -0.66
CA TYR A 91 -16.12 1.80 -1.69
C TYR A 91 -15.64 1.39 -3.08
N ALA A 92 -14.34 1.12 -3.25
CA ALA A 92 -13.79 0.69 -4.53
C ALA A 92 -14.44 -0.61 -5.04
N ARG A 93 -14.69 -1.58 -4.17
CA ARG A 93 -15.40 -2.84 -4.50
C ARG A 93 -16.80 -2.57 -5.05
N VAL A 94 -17.55 -1.65 -4.44
CA VAL A 94 -18.88 -1.28 -4.91
C VAL A 94 -18.80 -0.65 -6.30
N GLU A 95 -17.87 0.30 -6.50
CA GLU A 95 -17.70 0.98 -7.79
C GLU A 95 -17.20 0.04 -8.90
N CYS A 96 -16.29 -0.90 -8.60
CA CYS A 96 -15.82 -1.90 -9.56
C CYS A 96 -16.98 -2.79 -10.05
N ASN A 97 -17.81 -3.27 -9.12
CA ASN A 97 -18.99 -4.07 -9.45
C ASN A 97 -20.03 -3.25 -10.22
N HIS A 98 -20.23 -1.99 -9.85
CA HIS A 98 -21.12 -1.08 -10.55
C HIS A 98 -20.66 -0.83 -12.00
N TYR A 99 -19.37 -0.59 -12.19
CA TYR A 99 -18.77 -0.42 -13.51
C TYR A 99 -18.97 -1.67 -14.36
N LYS A 100 -18.68 -2.86 -13.81
CA LYS A 100 -18.90 -4.15 -14.48
C LYS A 100 -20.36 -4.38 -14.83
N PHE A 101 -21.29 -3.97 -13.97
CA PHE A 101 -22.72 -4.06 -14.25
C PHE A 101 -23.16 -3.17 -15.41
N ILE A 102 -22.66 -1.94 -15.51
CA ILE A 102 -23.04 -1.00 -16.58
C ILE A 102 -22.37 -1.33 -17.90
N TYR A 103 -21.06 -1.55 -17.89
CA TYR A 103 -20.24 -1.65 -19.09
C TYR A 103 -19.94 -3.10 -19.51
N ASN A 104 -20.32 -4.07 -18.67
CA ASN A 104 -20.06 -5.50 -18.89
C ASN A 104 -18.57 -5.81 -19.13
N GLU A 105 -17.69 -5.05 -18.48
CA GLU A 105 -16.24 -5.23 -18.53
C GLU A 105 -15.60 -4.86 -17.19
N ASN A 106 -14.43 -5.44 -16.93
CA ASN A 106 -13.66 -5.10 -15.73
C ASN A 106 -13.11 -3.66 -15.83
N ILE A 107 -13.16 -2.94 -14.71
CA ILE A 107 -12.66 -1.56 -14.64
C ILE A 107 -11.14 -1.52 -14.84
N ASN A 108 -10.66 -0.47 -15.52
CA ASN A 108 -9.22 -0.20 -15.58
C ASN A 108 -8.69 0.18 -14.20
N ILE A 109 -7.47 -0.25 -13.88
CA ILE A 109 -6.89 -0.03 -12.54
C ILE A 109 -6.74 1.46 -12.25
N LYS A 110 -6.34 2.25 -13.26
CA LYS A 110 -6.26 3.70 -13.15
C LYS A 110 -7.61 4.32 -12.72
N SER A 111 -8.70 3.88 -13.32
CA SER A 111 -10.04 4.40 -12.98
C SER A 111 -10.46 4.00 -11.57
N CYS A 112 -10.15 2.77 -11.13
CA CYS A 112 -10.35 2.36 -9.74
C CYS A 112 -9.55 3.23 -8.74
N VAL A 113 -8.29 3.56 -9.07
CA VAL A 113 -7.44 4.41 -8.24
C VAL A 113 -7.98 5.83 -8.19
N GLU A 114 -8.41 6.39 -9.32
CA GLU A 114 -9.01 7.73 -9.39
C GLU A 114 -10.28 7.83 -8.53
N LEU A 115 -11.13 6.80 -8.51
CA LEU A 115 -12.31 6.74 -7.63
C LEU A 115 -11.93 6.77 -6.15
N ILE A 116 -10.91 6.01 -5.75
CA ILE A 116 -10.39 6.00 -4.38
C ILE A 116 -9.83 7.37 -4.01
N SER A 117 -9.06 7.99 -4.91
CA SER A 117 -8.49 9.32 -4.71
C SER A 117 -9.57 10.41 -4.61
N GLU A 118 -10.65 10.32 -5.39
CA GLU A 118 -11.78 11.24 -5.29
C GLU A 118 -12.46 11.14 -3.92
N LEU A 119 -12.74 9.91 -3.45
CA LEU A 119 -13.30 9.72 -2.11
C LEU A 119 -12.33 10.23 -1.03
N ALA A 120 -11.02 10.05 -1.22
CA ALA A 120 -10.01 10.53 -0.29
C ALA A 120 -9.99 12.07 -0.16
N LEU A 121 -10.47 12.81 -1.15
CA LEU A 121 -10.60 14.28 -1.13
C LEU A 121 -11.90 14.78 -0.47
N ASP A 122 -12.90 13.92 -0.27
CA ASP A 122 -14.25 14.29 0.20
C ASP A 122 -14.34 14.58 1.72
N PHE A 123 -13.21 14.92 2.36
CA PHE A 123 -13.18 15.45 3.72
C PHE A 123 -13.34 16.98 3.77
N SER A 124 -13.18 17.65 2.62
CA SER A 124 -13.20 19.10 2.57
C SER A 124 -14.63 19.64 2.75
N ASN A 125 -14.81 20.63 3.64
CA ASN A 125 -16.09 21.31 3.90
C ASN A 125 -16.64 22.14 2.71
N LEU A 126 -16.14 21.98 1.48
CA LEU A 126 -16.50 22.82 0.33
C LEU A 126 -17.67 22.27 -0.50
N SER A 127 -18.22 21.09 -0.20
CA SER A 127 -19.33 20.56 -0.98
C SER A 127 -20.65 21.27 -0.63
N ASP A 128 -20.97 22.29 -1.43
CA ASP A 128 -22.31 22.87 -1.65
C ASP A 128 -23.29 21.86 -2.32
N SER A 129 -22.89 20.59 -2.35
CA SER A 129 -23.60 19.49 -2.98
C SER A 129 -24.50 18.84 -1.94
N LYS A 130 -25.70 18.40 -2.36
CA LYS A 130 -26.64 17.59 -1.56
C LYS A 130 -26.07 16.26 -1.03
N ARG A 131 -24.77 15.98 -1.23
CA ARG A 131 -24.06 14.84 -0.64
C ARG A 131 -23.86 15.13 0.85
N LYS A 132 -24.40 14.23 1.67
CA LYS A 132 -24.29 14.28 3.14
C LYS A 132 -22.80 14.32 3.50
N LYS A 133 -22.38 15.29 4.32
CA LYS A 133 -21.01 15.43 4.83
C LYS A 133 -20.47 14.06 5.29
N ILE A 134 -19.55 13.46 4.54
CA ILE A 134 -19.12 12.07 4.79
C ILE A 134 -18.02 12.03 5.85
N MET A 135 -17.09 13.01 5.85
CA MET A 135 -15.89 12.93 6.71
C MET A 135 -15.52 14.25 7.38
N SER A 136 -15.01 14.14 8.60
CA SER A 136 -14.54 15.24 9.44
C SER A 136 -13.02 15.43 9.42
N ARG A 137 -12.28 14.54 8.77
CA ARG A 137 -10.81 14.52 8.66
C ARG A 137 -10.36 13.73 7.42
N PRO A 138 -9.14 13.95 6.90
CA PRO A 138 -8.55 13.07 5.90
C PRO A 138 -8.42 11.63 6.41
N PHE A 139 -8.37 10.67 5.48
CA PHE A 139 -8.01 9.29 5.81
C PHE A 139 -6.55 9.23 6.26
N GLY A 140 -6.22 8.43 7.27
CA GLY A 140 -4.84 8.25 7.76
C GLY A 140 -4.14 7.03 7.17
N VAL A 141 -4.29 6.79 5.87
CA VAL A 141 -3.82 5.56 5.20
C VAL A 141 -3.19 5.86 3.84
N ALA A 142 -2.13 5.14 3.52
CA ALA A 142 -1.61 5.01 2.15
C ALA A 142 -1.94 3.61 1.62
N LEU A 143 -2.25 3.54 0.33
CA LEU A 143 -2.55 2.29 -0.35
C LEU A 143 -1.59 2.08 -1.52
N LEU A 144 -1.11 0.84 -1.65
CA LEU A 144 -0.48 0.32 -2.86
C LEU A 144 -1.51 -0.54 -3.58
N ILE A 145 -1.94 -0.10 -4.76
CA ILE A 145 -2.97 -0.76 -5.56
C ILE A 145 -2.29 -1.37 -6.78
N GLY A 146 -2.28 -2.69 -6.84
CA GLY A 146 -1.61 -3.48 -7.87
C GLY A 146 -2.61 -4.34 -8.62
N GLY A 147 -2.44 -4.47 -9.94
CA GLY A 147 -3.30 -5.35 -10.72
C GLY A 147 -2.81 -5.53 -12.15
N VAL A 148 -3.57 -6.29 -12.91
CA VAL A 148 -3.38 -6.45 -14.35
C VAL A 148 -4.67 -6.10 -15.08
N ASP A 149 -4.61 -5.10 -15.96
CA ASP A 149 -5.71 -4.75 -16.85
C ASP A 149 -5.30 -4.87 -18.32
N LYS A 150 -6.12 -4.36 -19.25
CA LYS A 150 -5.87 -4.40 -20.69
C LYS A 150 -4.56 -3.73 -21.10
N ASN A 151 -4.04 -2.79 -20.29
CA ASN A 151 -2.77 -2.11 -20.51
C ASN A 151 -1.57 -2.85 -19.91
N GLY A 152 -1.83 -4.00 -19.28
CA GLY A 152 -0.83 -4.83 -18.62
C GLY A 152 -0.72 -4.56 -17.11
N PRO A 153 0.32 -5.13 -16.47
CA PRO A 153 0.55 -4.95 -15.04
C PRO A 153 0.80 -3.48 -14.68
N CYS A 154 0.24 -3.04 -13.56
CA CYS A 154 0.57 -1.73 -12.99
C CYS A 154 0.44 -1.70 -11.48
N LEU A 155 1.27 -0.86 -10.87
CA LEU A 155 1.25 -0.55 -9.45
C LEU A 155 1.02 0.95 -9.27
N TRP A 156 0.09 1.30 -8.40
CA TRP A 156 -0.26 2.67 -8.04
C TRP A 156 -0.08 2.88 -6.55
N TYR A 157 0.36 4.08 -6.20
CA TYR A 157 0.41 4.58 -4.84
C TYR A 157 -0.63 5.69 -4.70
N THR A 158 -1.45 5.64 -3.66
CA THR A 158 -2.39 6.71 -3.29
C THR A 158 -2.27 7.02 -1.81
N GLU A 159 -2.45 8.29 -1.48
CA GLU A 159 -2.29 8.81 -0.12
C GLU A 159 -3.37 9.87 0.22
N PRO A 160 -3.50 10.28 1.49
CA PRO A 160 -4.60 11.10 2.01
C PRO A 160 -4.87 12.44 1.31
N SER A 161 -3.90 12.98 0.56
CA SER A 161 -4.07 14.19 -0.23
C SER A 161 -4.90 13.99 -1.49
N GLY A 162 -5.26 12.73 -1.83
CA GLY A 162 -5.87 12.38 -3.10
C GLY A 162 -4.88 12.28 -4.26
N THR A 163 -3.59 12.51 -4.02
CA THR A 163 -2.57 12.27 -5.04
C THR A 163 -2.45 10.78 -5.30
N ASN A 164 -2.49 10.41 -6.58
CA ASN A 164 -2.14 9.07 -7.03
C ASN A 164 -1.01 9.13 -8.06
N THR A 165 -0.09 8.16 -7.96
CA THR A 165 1.09 8.09 -8.82
C THR A 165 1.37 6.64 -9.17
N ARG A 166 1.74 6.37 -10.44
CA ARG A 166 2.12 5.04 -10.91
C ARG A 166 3.59 4.77 -10.63
N PHE A 167 3.90 3.60 -10.10
CA PHE A 167 5.25 3.18 -9.75
C PHE A 167 5.64 1.85 -10.40
N SER A 168 6.95 1.64 -10.58
CA SER A 168 7.51 0.33 -10.95
C SER A 168 7.68 -0.56 -9.72
N ALA A 169 8.15 0.03 -8.63
CA ALA A 169 8.14 -0.54 -7.30
C ALA A 169 7.97 0.62 -6.29
N ALA A 170 7.32 0.35 -5.17
CA ALA A 170 7.08 1.35 -4.13
C ALA A 170 6.97 0.68 -2.76
N SER A 171 7.21 1.45 -1.70
CA SER A 171 7.00 1.01 -0.33
C SER A 171 6.16 2.03 0.44
N ILE A 172 5.48 1.57 1.48
CA ILE A 172 4.68 2.41 2.40
C ILE A 172 4.86 1.94 3.83
N GLY A 173 4.63 2.83 4.80
CA GLY A 173 4.69 2.52 6.23
C GLY A 173 5.96 3.00 6.91
N SER A 174 6.24 2.48 8.10
CA SER A 174 7.27 3.04 8.99
C SER A 174 8.69 2.95 8.45
N ALA A 175 9.01 1.91 7.69
CA ALA A 175 10.33 1.72 7.11
C ALA A 175 10.36 1.99 5.60
N GLN A 176 9.46 2.85 5.11
CA GLN A 176 9.36 3.21 3.70
C GLN A 176 10.71 3.68 3.13
N GLU A 177 11.39 4.63 3.80
CA GLU A 177 12.62 5.23 3.28
C GLU A 177 13.74 4.19 3.05
N GLY A 178 13.94 3.26 4.01
CA GLY A 178 14.90 2.16 3.85
C GLY A 178 14.48 1.13 2.80
N ALA A 179 13.18 0.81 2.73
CA ALA A 179 12.66 -0.13 1.74
C ALA A 179 12.76 0.44 0.31
N GLU A 180 12.51 1.73 0.14
CA GLU A 180 12.59 2.44 -1.15
C GLU A 180 14.02 2.40 -1.70
N LEU A 181 15.04 2.63 -0.85
CA LEU A 181 16.44 2.55 -1.26
C LEU A 181 16.82 1.15 -1.76
N LEU A 182 16.42 0.10 -1.03
CA LEU A 182 16.67 -1.28 -1.44
C LEU A 182 15.96 -1.64 -2.75
N LEU A 183 14.73 -1.14 -2.94
CA LEU A 183 14.00 -1.30 -4.19
C LEU A 183 14.72 -0.58 -5.33
N GLN A 184 15.19 0.65 -5.14
CA GLN A 184 15.92 1.41 -6.16
C GLN A 184 17.23 0.72 -6.58
N GLU A 185 17.95 0.10 -5.65
CA GLU A 185 19.22 -0.58 -5.93
C GLU A 185 19.04 -1.92 -6.65
N ASN A 186 18.00 -2.68 -6.29
CA ASN A 186 17.87 -4.09 -6.69
C ASN A 186 16.79 -4.34 -7.74
N TYR A 187 15.84 -3.43 -7.94
CA TYR A 187 14.78 -3.59 -8.93
C TYR A 187 15.32 -3.47 -10.36
N LYS A 188 14.87 -4.39 -11.22
CA LYS A 188 15.02 -4.29 -12.68
C LYS A 188 13.70 -4.63 -13.34
N LYS A 189 13.37 -3.91 -14.42
CA LYS A 189 12.09 -4.05 -15.11
C LYS A 189 11.93 -5.43 -15.79
N ASP A 190 13.04 -6.06 -16.16
CA ASP A 190 13.13 -7.35 -16.83
C ASP A 190 13.31 -8.54 -15.86
N MET A 191 13.13 -8.32 -14.55
CA MET A 191 13.13 -9.41 -13.57
C MET A 191 11.97 -10.37 -13.84
N THR A 192 12.25 -11.65 -13.61
CA THR A 192 11.23 -12.70 -13.55
C THR A 192 10.29 -12.49 -12.36
N PHE A 193 9.12 -13.10 -12.42
CA PHE A 193 8.15 -13.04 -11.34
C PHE A 193 8.74 -13.57 -10.02
N GLU A 194 9.46 -14.68 -10.08
CA GLU A 194 10.10 -15.33 -8.94
C GLU A 194 11.21 -14.45 -8.32
N GLN A 195 11.98 -13.75 -9.16
CA GLN A 195 12.97 -12.79 -8.67
C GLN A 195 12.31 -11.60 -7.95
N ALA A 196 11.13 -11.17 -8.40
CA ALA A 196 10.39 -10.11 -7.73
C ALA A 196 9.79 -10.58 -6.39
N GLU A 197 9.37 -11.85 -6.26
CA GLU A 197 8.95 -12.44 -4.98
C GLU A 197 10.09 -12.44 -3.96
N ILE A 198 11.27 -12.90 -4.40
CA ILE A 198 12.49 -12.91 -3.59
C ILE A 198 12.87 -11.49 -3.19
N LEU A 199 12.81 -10.52 -4.11
CA LEU A 199 13.11 -9.12 -3.82
C LEU A 199 12.14 -8.55 -2.78
N ALA A 200 10.84 -8.77 -2.92
CA ALA A 200 9.84 -8.27 -1.98
C ALA A 200 10.11 -8.76 -0.53
N LEU A 201 10.36 -10.05 -0.35
CA LEU A 201 10.70 -10.60 0.97
C LEU A 201 12.10 -10.21 1.45
N THR A 202 13.07 -10.04 0.56
CA THR A 202 14.41 -9.56 0.92
C THR A 202 14.36 -8.15 1.48
N VAL A 203 13.60 -7.26 0.82
CA VAL A 203 13.38 -5.88 1.27
C VAL A 203 12.69 -5.88 2.62
N LEU A 204 11.59 -6.62 2.78
CA LEU A 204 10.88 -6.72 4.07
C LEU A 204 11.80 -7.25 5.18
N ARG A 205 12.56 -8.32 4.95
CA ARG A 205 13.50 -8.88 5.93
C ARG A 205 14.53 -7.87 6.42
N GLN A 206 14.98 -6.96 5.55
CA GLN A 206 15.99 -5.97 5.88
C GLN A 206 15.44 -4.82 6.74
N VAL A 207 14.15 -4.51 6.58
CA VAL A 207 13.52 -3.34 7.22
C VAL A 207 12.58 -3.69 8.38
N MET A 208 12.23 -4.96 8.53
CA MET A 208 11.45 -5.47 9.66
C MET A 208 12.30 -5.51 10.94
N GLU A 209 11.67 -5.20 12.06
CA GLU A 209 12.29 -5.33 13.39
C GLU A 209 12.38 -6.81 13.82
N ASP A 210 11.32 -7.57 13.53
CA ASP A 210 11.24 -9.00 13.84
C ASP A 210 11.90 -9.85 12.75
N LYS A 211 12.45 -11.01 13.17
CA LYS A 211 12.92 -12.02 12.22
C LYS A 211 11.78 -12.47 11.31
N LEU A 212 12.01 -12.40 10.00
CA LEU A 212 11.04 -12.84 9.01
C LEU A 212 10.67 -14.32 9.20
N SER A 213 9.36 -14.59 9.15
CA SER A 213 8.76 -15.92 9.27
C SER A 213 7.51 -16.00 8.38
N THR A 214 6.99 -17.19 8.13
CA THR A 214 5.72 -17.37 7.40
C THR A 214 4.51 -16.77 8.12
N SER A 215 4.64 -16.39 9.39
CA SER A 215 3.52 -15.96 10.23
C SER A 215 3.43 -14.45 10.48
N ASN A 216 4.49 -13.70 10.13
CA ASN A 216 4.56 -12.25 10.31
C ASN A 216 4.68 -11.50 8.97
N VAL A 217 4.44 -12.17 7.84
CA VAL A 217 4.38 -11.56 6.52
C VAL A 217 3.15 -12.05 5.76
N GLU A 218 2.63 -11.20 4.88
CA GLU A 218 1.62 -11.54 3.89
C GLU A 218 2.18 -11.26 2.49
N ILE A 219 1.80 -12.08 1.51
CA ILE A 219 2.11 -11.88 0.10
C ILE A 219 0.84 -12.13 -0.71
N CYS A 220 0.61 -11.30 -1.72
CA CYS A 220 -0.32 -11.61 -2.80
C CYS A 220 0.29 -11.28 -4.16
N ALA A 221 -0.21 -11.97 -5.17
CA ALA A 221 0.17 -11.81 -6.55
C ALA A 221 -1.06 -11.58 -7.42
N ILE A 222 -0.86 -10.83 -8.50
CA ILE A 222 -1.77 -10.81 -9.65
C ILE A 222 -0.89 -11.07 -10.87
N LYS A 223 -0.95 -12.29 -11.43
CA LYS A 223 -0.15 -12.66 -12.60
C LYS A 223 -0.87 -12.23 -13.87
N LYS A 224 -0.10 -11.90 -14.90
CA LYS A 224 -0.66 -11.52 -16.20
C LYS A 224 -1.40 -12.67 -16.89
N SER A 225 -1.00 -13.91 -16.58
CA SER A 225 -1.56 -15.13 -17.16
C SER A 225 -2.99 -15.43 -16.69
N ASP A 226 -3.30 -15.16 -15.42
CA ASP A 226 -4.59 -15.48 -14.80
C ASP A 226 -5.43 -14.24 -14.49
N GLN A 227 -4.80 -13.06 -14.39
CA GLN A 227 -5.43 -11.79 -13.98
C GLN A 227 -6.28 -11.97 -12.72
N THR A 228 -5.82 -12.82 -11.81
CA THR A 228 -6.58 -13.20 -10.62
C THR A 228 -5.75 -12.91 -9.38
N PHE A 229 -6.36 -12.26 -8.39
CA PHE A 229 -5.80 -12.02 -7.09
C PHE A 229 -5.58 -13.35 -6.38
N TYR A 230 -4.32 -13.63 -6.05
CA TYR A 230 -3.92 -14.82 -5.32
C TYR A 230 -3.18 -14.43 -4.05
N LYS A 231 -3.77 -14.75 -2.89
CA LYS A 231 -3.12 -14.58 -1.57
C LYS A 231 -2.35 -15.85 -1.23
N TYR A 232 -1.08 -15.70 -0.90
CA TYR A 232 -0.17 -16.82 -0.70
C TYR A 232 -0.51 -17.51 0.62
N ASN A 233 -0.49 -18.84 0.61
CA ASN A 233 -0.59 -19.62 1.83
C ASN A 233 0.79 -19.77 2.50
N THR A 234 0.81 -20.42 3.66
CA THR A 234 2.03 -20.66 4.42
C THR A 234 3.09 -21.45 3.63
N ASP A 235 2.68 -22.40 2.81
CA ASP A 235 3.61 -23.23 2.03
C ASP A 235 4.25 -22.42 0.91
N ASP A 236 3.49 -21.57 0.23
CA ASP A 236 4.01 -20.69 -0.83
C ASP A 236 5.04 -19.72 -0.26
N ILE A 237 4.74 -19.10 0.89
CA ILE A 237 5.67 -18.20 1.57
C ILE A 237 6.92 -18.95 2.03
N SER A 238 6.76 -20.18 2.57
CA SER A 238 7.91 -21.00 3.00
C SER A 238 8.87 -21.27 1.84
N ARG A 239 8.36 -21.63 0.65
CA ARG A 239 9.20 -21.88 -0.52
C ARG A 239 10.04 -20.67 -0.91
N ILE A 240 9.50 -19.46 -0.78
CA ILE A 240 10.26 -18.23 -1.07
C ILE A 240 11.29 -17.98 0.02
N ILE A 241 10.91 -18.16 1.29
CA ILE A 241 11.84 -17.98 2.43
C ILE A 241 13.06 -18.89 2.31
N ASP A 242 12.86 -20.15 1.90
CA ASP A 242 13.91 -21.15 1.79
C ASP A 242 14.97 -20.80 0.72
N VAL A 243 14.60 -20.00 -0.28
CA VAL A 243 15.50 -19.56 -1.36
C VAL A 243 16.02 -18.13 -1.18
N LEU A 244 15.69 -17.46 -0.06
CA LEU A 244 16.16 -16.11 0.20
C LEU A 244 17.70 -16.08 0.30
N PRO A 245 18.37 -15.05 -0.28
CA PRO A 245 19.80 -14.90 -0.14
C PRO A 245 20.17 -14.71 1.33
N SER A 246 21.43 -14.95 1.71
CA SER A 246 21.91 -14.65 3.07
C SER A 246 21.65 -13.19 3.43
N PRO A 247 21.34 -12.87 4.70
CA PRO A 247 21.14 -11.49 5.13
C PRO A 247 22.38 -10.64 4.85
N VAL A 248 22.18 -9.45 4.29
CA VAL A 248 23.27 -8.48 4.10
C VAL A 248 23.34 -7.65 5.37
N TYR A 249 24.29 -8.00 6.24
CA TYR A 249 24.60 -7.18 7.39
C TYR A 249 25.45 -6.00 6.92
N PRO A 250 25.13 -4.75 7.29
CA PRO A 250 26.04 -3.64 7.07
C PRO A 250 27.36 -3.98 7.80
N THR A 251 28.43 -4.16 7.03
CA THR A 251 29.78 -4.28 7.57
C THR A 251 30.09 -2.96 8.28
N ILE A 252 30.09 -2.98 9.61
CA ILE A 252 30.70 -1.92 10.39
C ILE A 252 32.19 -2.05 10.10
N ASP A 253 32.74 -1.16 9.29
CA ASP A 253 34.19 -0.98 9.21
C ASP A 253 34.65 -0.55 10.61
N MET A 254 35.12 -1.51 11.41
CA MET A 254 35.71 -1.27 12.73
C MET A 254 37.13 -0.67 12.64
N THR A 255 37.41 0.10 11.59
CA THR A 255 38.68 0.80 11.38
C THR A 255 38.43 2.29 11.28
N ALA A 256 38.22 2.92 12.43
CA ALA A 256 38.41 4.35 12.66
C ALA A 256 38.93 4.57 14.08
#